data_AF-A0A3N9P0Q7-F1
#
_entry.id   AF-A0A3N9P0Q7-F1
#
_cell.length_a   1.000
_cell.length_b   1.000
_cell.length_c   1.000
_cell.angle_alpha   90.00
_cell.angle_beta   90.00
_cell.angle_gamma   90.00
#
_symmetry.space_group_name_H-M   'P 1'
#
loop_
_entity.id
_entity.type
_entity.pdbx_description
1 polymer ?
#
loop_
_entity_poly.entity_id
_entity_poly.type
_entity_poly.pdbx_seq_one_letter_code
_entity_poly.pdbx_strand_id
1 'polypeptide(L)'
;MKKHQYETCSDCRHAFHCAIFVRRKVAEWIPAAENLRQMKEIGLAEWTKEQRERQTLLERLLEDYNEGRSMSLFCKVCARMPIDLINRAREEAAGRARERGALDLKAKARLFKTVVKEIAAAAHIDLS
;
A
#
# COMPACT_ATOMS: atom_id res chain seq x y z
N MET A 1 -1.26 24.08 -8.98
CA MET A 1 -0.06 23.78 -9.79
C MET A 1 -0.11 24.45 -11.15
N LYS A 2 -1.22 24.35 -11.91
CA LYS A 2 -1.37 25.02 -13.22
C LYS A 2 -1.12 26.55 -13.22
N LYS A 3 -1.50 27.27 -12.15
CA LYS A 3 -1.16 28.71 -11.97
C LYS A 3 0.35 28.99 -11.92
N HIS A 4 1.15 27.97 -11.58
CA HIS A 4 2.61 27.99 -11.57
C HIS A 4 3.21 27.15 -12.71
N GLN A 5 2.40 26.81 -13.73
CA GLN A 5 2.82 26.01 -14.90
C GLN A 5 3.33 24.61 -14.57
N TYR A 6 2.96 24.07 -13.40
CA TYR A 6 3.25 22.68 -13.02
C TYR A 6 1.99 21.82 -13.15
N GLU A 7 2.15 20.56 -13.56
CA GLU A 7 1.07 19.58 -13.60
C GLU A 7 0.82 19.04 -12.18
N THR A 8 1.90 18.72 -11.47
CA THR A 8 1.87 18.07 -10.16
C THR A 8 2.81 18.76 -9.16
N CYS A 9 2.76 18.33 -7.89
CA CYS A 9 3.71 18.80 -6.90
C CYS A 9 5.15 18.32 -7.15
N SER A 10 5.35 17.19 -7.85
CA SER A 10 6.70 16.65 -8.10
C SER A 10 7.50 17.51 -9.05
N ASP A 11 6.83 18.28 -9.91
CA ASP A 11 7.47 19.19 -10.88
C ASP A 11 8.06 20.44 -10.20
N CYS A 12 7.62 20.76 -8.98
CA CYS A 12 8.08 21.93 -8.24
C CYS A 12 9.42 21.66 -7.55
N ARG A 13 10.44 22.47 -7.86
CA ARG A 13 11.78 22.37 -7.23
C ARG A 13 11.76 22.54 -5.70
N HIS A 14 10.76 23.23 -5.16
CA HIS A 14 10.62 23.49 -3.72
C HIS A 14 9.66 22.53 -3.01
N ALA A 15 9.18 21.47 -3.66
CA ALA A 15 8.09 20.66 -3.13
C ALA A 15 8.37 20.08 -1.73
N PHE A 16 9.61 19.67 -1.46
CA PHE A 16 10.05 19.12 -0.16
C PHE A 16 10.32 20.18 0.92
N HIS A 17 10.25 21.47 0.57
CA HIS A 17 10.35 22.60 1.51
C HIS A 17 9.07 23.46 1.47
N CYS A 18 7.99 22.94 0.88
CA CYS A 18 6.77 23.70 0.64
C CYS A 18 5.89 23.70 1.89
N ALA A 19 5.64 24.88 2.47
CA ALA A 19 4.77 25.03 3.63
C ALA A 19 3.35 24.48 3.41
N ILE A 20 2.83 24.51 2.18
CA ILE A 20 1.52 23.93 1.83
C ILE A 20 1.58 22.41 1.91
N PHE A 21 2.64 21.79 1.36
CA PHE A 21 2.83 20.35 1.39
C PHE A 21 2.99 19.85 2.84
N VAL A 22 3.83 20.53 3.62
CA VAL A 22 4.07 20.20 5.04
C VAL A 22 2.79 20.29 5.88
N ARG A 23 1.90 21.25 5.60
CA ARG A 23 0.64 21.42 6.34
C ARG A 23 -0.50 20.51 5.86
N ARG A 24 -0.31 19.76 4.77
CA ARG A 24 -1.39 18.97 4.19
C ARG A 24 -1.69 17.77 5.07
N LYS A 25 -2.93 17.68 5.55
CA LYS A 25 -3.40 16.50 6.28
C LYS A 25 -3.67 15.37 5.30
N VAL A 26 -2.90 14.30 5.42
CA VAL A 26 -3.17 13.00 4.82
C VAL A 26 -3.32 11.99 5.95
N ALA A 27 -3.92 10.84 5.69
CA ALA A 27 -3.87 9.76 6.68
C ALA A 27 -2.41 9.42 6.98
N GLU A 28 -2.06 9.23 8.25
CA GLU A 28 -0.67 9.10 8.72
C GLU A 28 0.11 7.98 8.01
N TRP A 29 -0.58 6.90 7.65
CA TRP A 29 -0.03 5.76 6.95
C TRP A 29 0.12 5.95 5.43
N ILE A 30 -0.24 7.12 4.88
CA ILE A 30 0.02 7.46 3.48
C ILE A 30 1.41 8.09 3.38
N PRO A 31 2.37 7.47 2.67
CA PRO A 31 3.74 7.97 2.60
C PRO A 31 3.87 9.10 1.55
N ALA A 32 3.16 10.22 1.76
CA ALA A 32 3.00 11.28 0.76
C ALA A 32 4.32 11.88 0.26
N ALA A 33 5.32 12.01 1.13
CA ALA A 33 6.65 12.49 0.74
C ALA A 33 7.41 11.48 -0.12
N GLU A 34 7.27 10.19 0.16
CA GLU A 34 7.87 9.12 -0.65
C GLU A 34 7.19 9.03 -2.01
N ASN A 35 5.85 9.03 -2.04
CA ASN A 35 5.08 9.05 -3.27
C ASN A 35 5.53 10.22 -4.16
N LEU A 36 5.76 11.40 -3.58
CA LEU A 36 6.20 12.57 -4.33
C LEU A 36 7.64 12.41 -4.89
N ARG A 37 8.54 11.75 -4.14
CA ARG A 37 9.88 11.41 -4.62
C ARG A 37 9.80 10.43 -5.79
N GLN A 38 9.04 9.36 -5.63
CA GLN A 38 8.86 8.35 -6.66
C GLN A 38 8.24 8.96 -7.93
N MET A 39 7.18 9.76 -7.82
CA MET A 39 6.58 10.49 -8.94
C MET A 39 7.59 11.37 -9.68
N LYS A 40 8.54 11.98 -8.96
CA LYS A 40 9.61 12.79 -9.55
C LYS A 40 10.66 11.94 -10.27
N GLU A 41 10.93 10.73 -9.78
CA GLU A 41 11.93 9.81 -10.33
C GLU A 41 11.43 9.07 -11.56
N ILE A 42 10.24 8.44 -11.48
CA ILE A 42 9.71 7.58 -12.55
C ILE A 42 8.66 8.28 -13.43
N GLY A 43 8.23 9.48 -13.04
CA GLY A 43 7.17 10.23 -13.73
C GLY A 43 5.75 9.83 -13.31
N LEU A 44 4.80 10.74 -13.55
CA LEU A 44 3.39 10.56 -13.15
C LEU A 44 2.73 9.35 -13.82
N ALA A 45 3.03 9.09 -15.09
CA ALA A 45 2.39 8.02 -15.87
C ALA A 45 2.72 6.63 -15.30
N GLU A 46 4.00 6.32 -15.10
CA GLU A 46 4.44 5.05 -14.50
C GLU A 46 3.99 4.94 -13.05
N TRP A 47 4.08 6.02 -12.27
CA TRP A 47 3.56 6.01 -10.90
C TRP A 47 2.06 5.69 -10.85
N THR A 48 1.26 6.27 -11.75
CA THR A 48 -0.19 6.01 -11.84
C THR A 48 -0.50 4.57 -12.26
N LYS A 49 0.32 3.98 -13.14
CA LYS A 49 0.20 2.57 -13.51
C LYS A 49 0.42 1.67 -12.29
N GLU A 50 1.43 1.93 -11.48
CA GLU A 50 1.65 1.22 -10.22
C GLU A 50 0.48 1.41 -9.24
N GLN A 51 -0.09 2.63 -9.13
CA GLN A 51 -1.25 2.86 -8.26
C GLN A 51 -2.48 2.06 -8.68
N ARG A 52 -2.70 1.87 -9.99
CA ARG A 52 -3.78 1.00 -10.50
C ARG A 52 -3.56 -0.46 -10.13
N GLU A 53 -2.33 -0.94 -10.22
CA GLU A 53 -1.97 -2.30 -9.79
C GLU A 53 -2.20 -2.49 -8.29
N ARG A 54 -1.80 -1.52 -7.47
CA ARG A 54 -2.07 -1.50 -6.02
C ARG A 54 -3.56 -1.50 -5.71
N GLN A 55 -4.36 -0.75 -6.48
CA GLN A 55 -5.82 -0.75 -6.34
C GLN A 55 -6.41 -2.13 -6.65
N THR A 56 -6.04 -2.75 -7.77
CA THR A 56 -6.50 -4.10 -8.12
C THR A 56 -6.10 -5.14 -7.06
N LEU A 57 -4.92 -5.00 -6.45
CA LEU A 57 -4.51 -5.85 -5.33
C LEU A 57 -5.37 -5.62 -4.10
N LEU A 58 -5.68 -4.38 -3.75
CA LEU A 58 -6.56 -4.07 -2.62
C LEU A 58 -7.95 -4.68 -2.81
N GLU A 59 -8.54 -4.54 -4.00
CA GLU A 59 -9.84 -5.13 -4.34
C GLU A 59 -9.83 -6.65 -4.14
N ARG A 60 -8.78 -7.34 -4.62
CA ARG A 60 -8.60 -8.78 -4.39
C ARG A 60 -8.45 -9.14 -2.92
N LEU A 61 -7.68 -8.36 -2.15
CA LEU A 61 -7.53 -8.61 -0.71
C LEU A 61 -8.87 -8.44 0.03
N LEU A 62 -9.69 -7.49 -0.40
CA LEU A 62 -11.02 -7.28 0.18
C LEU A 62 -11.96 -8.42 -0.18
N GLU A 63 -11.91 -8.93 -1.40
CA GLU A 63 -12.70 -10.09 -1.81
C GLU A 63 -12.29 -11.36 -1.03
N ASP A 64 -10.98 -11.62 -0.92
CA ASP A 64 -10.44 -12.87 -0.38
C ASP A 64 -10.40 -12.93 1.16
N TYR A 65 -10.30 -11.79 1.85
CA TYR A 65 -9.96 -11.74 3.28
C TYR A 65 -10.78 -10.74 4.13
N ASN A 66 -11.75 -10.01 3.56
CA ASN A 66 -12.49 -9.01 4.34
C ASN A 66 -13.56 -9.62 5.25
N GLU A 67 -13.21 -9.86 6.50
CA GLU A 67 -14.16 -10.24 7.56
C GLU A 67 -14.88 -9.04 8.21
N GLY A 68 -14.71 -7.83 7.68
CA GLY A 68 -15.38 -6.61 8.14
C GLY A 68 -14.61 -5.78 9.17
N ARG A 69 -13.47 -6.26 9.69
CA ARG A 69 -12.67 -5.52 10.69
C ARG A 69 -11.22 -5.24 10.27
N SER A 70 -10.82 -5.69 9.08
CA SER A 70 -9.42 -5.64 8.63
C SER A 70 -9.18 -4.71 7.43
N MET A 71 -10.19 -3.94 7.02
CA MET A 71 -10.09 -3.06 5.84
C MET A 71 -8.96 -2.03 5.97
N SER A 72 -8.81 -1.40 7.13
CA SER A 72 -7.76 -0.41 7.36
C SER A 72 -6.36 -1.00 7.20
N LEU A 73 -6.15 -2.23 7.68
CA LEU A 73 -4.88 -2.94 7.52
C LEU A 73 -4.59 -3.21 6.04
N PHE A 74 -5.57 -3.65 5.24
CA PHE A 74 -5.36 -3.91 3.82
C PHE A 74 -5.01 -2.64 3.05
N CYS A 75 -5.64 -1.51 3.39
CA CYS A 75 -5.24 -0.20 2.85
C CYS A 75 -3.77 0.13 3.20
N LYS A 76 -3.36 -0.07 4.46
CA LYS A 76 -1.96 0.15 4.90
C LYS A 76 -0.98 -0.75 4.15
N VAL A 77 -1.30 -2.04 4.01
CA VAL A 77 -0.49 -3.01 3.26
C VAL A 77 -0.29 -2.54 1.82
N CYS A 78 -1.37 -2.23 1.10
CA CYS A 78 -1.29 -1.80 -0.29
C CYS A 78 -0.63 -0.43 -0.47
N ALA A 79 -0.65 0.43 0.55
CA ALA A 79 0.00 1.74 0.51
C ALA A 79 1.50 1.71 0.88
N ARG A 80 1.95 0.71 1.65
CA ARG A 80 3.28 0.72 2.28
C ARG A 80 4.18 -0.42 1.83
N MET A 81 3.61 -1.56 1.45
CA MET A 81 4.40 -2.71 1.01
C MET A 81 4.66 -2.66 -0.49
N PRO A 82 5.86 -3.04 -0.95
CA PRO A 82 6.11 -3.40 -2.34
C PRO A 82 5.14 -4.45 -2.86
N ILE A 83 4.76 -4.35 -4.14
CA ILE A 83 3.75 -5.23 -4.77
C ILE A 83 4.16 -6.70 -4.72
N ASP A 84 5.44 -6.99 -4.96
CA ASP A 84 6.03 -8.32 -4.87
C ASP A 84 5.86 -8.94 -3.47
N LEU A 85 6.06 -8.14 -2.41
CA LEU A 85 5.86 -8.61 -1.03
C LEU A 85 4.38 -8.88 -0.71
N ILE A 86 3.46 -8.09 -1.28
CA ILE A 86 2.01 -8.34 -1.15
C ILE A 86 1.64 -9.66 -1.83
N ASN A 87 2.13 -9.89 -3.05
CA ASN A 87 1.87 -11.14 -3.79
C ASN A 87 2.44 -12.35 -3.05
N ARG A 88 3.68 -12.26 -2.55
CA ARG A 88 4.28 -13.29 -1.71
C ARG A 88 3.43 -13.57 -0.47
N ALA A 89 2.93 -12.54 0.20
CA ALA A 89 2.08 -12.71 1.38
C ALA A 89 0.77 -13.47 1.05
N ARG A 90 0.18 -13.22 -0.13
CA ARG A 90 -1.02 -13.93 -0.59
C ARG A 90 -0.72 -15.40 -0.87
N GLU A 91 0.36 -15.69 -1.58
CA GLU A 91 0.77 -17.06 -1.91
C GLU A 91 1.05 -17.87 -0.64
N GLU A 92 1.82 -17.30 0.29
CA GLU A 92 2.17 -17.94 1.55
C GLU A 92 0.94 -18.15 2.46
N ALA A 93 0.05 -17.16 2.55
CA ALA A 93 -1.21 -17.31 3.28
C ALA A 93 -2.12 -18.38 2.67
N ALA A 94 -2.19 -18.45 1.33
CA ALA A 94 -2.96 -19.47 0.64
C ALA A 94 -2.39 -20.89 0.86
N GLY A 95 -1.06 -21.05 0.85
CA GLY A 95 -0.39 -22.30 1.19
C GLY A 95 -0.71 -22.76 2.62
N ARG A 96 -0.47 -21.88 3.61
CA ARG A 96 -0.78 -22.16 5.03
C ARG A 96 -2.26 -22.46 5.26
N ALA A 97 -3.17 -21.82 4.50
CA ALA A 97 -4.60 -22.08 4.61
C ALA A 97 -4.98 -23.49 4.13
N ARG A 98 -4.38 -23.95 3.02
CA ARG A 98 -4.60 -25.32 2.50
C ARG A 98 -4.10 -26.37 3.49
N GLU A 99 -2.88 -26.21 4.00
CA GLU A 99 -2.27 -27.13 4.97
C GLU A 99 -3.10 -27.28 6.25
N ARG A 100 -3.71 -26.18 6.72
CA ARG A 100 -4.49 -26.15 7.96
C ARG A 100 -5.98 -26.46 7.77
N GLY A 101 -6.44 -26.69 6.53
CA GLY A 101 -7.86 -26.83 6.23
C GLY A 101 -8.69 -25.58 6.57
N ALA A 102 -8.07 -24.40 6.56
CA ALA A 102 -8.74 -23.14 6.87
C ALA A 102 -9.60 -22.68 5.68
N LEU A 103 -10.86 -23.10 5.68
CA LEU A 103 -11.80 -22.82 4.58
C LEU A 103 -12.62 -21.54 4.81
N ASP A 104 -12.91 -21.19 6.06
CA ASP A 104 -13.72 -20.02 6.40
C ASP A 104 -12.93 -18.71 6.25
N LEU A 105 -13.66 -17.64 5.92
CA LEU A 105 -13.11 -16.32 5.65
C LEU A 105 -12.31 -15.75 6.85
N LYS A 106 -12.76 -16.04 8.08
CA LYS A 106 -12.13 -15.50 9.30
C LYS A 106 -10.79 -16.18 9.56
N ALA A 107 -10.69 -17.49 9.35
CA ALA A 107 -9.43 -18.23 9.44
C ALA A 107 -8.43 -17.76 8.36
N LYS A 108 -8.87 -17.63 7.11
CA LYS A 108 -8.05 -17.08 6.00
C LYS A 108 -7.55 -15.67 6.31
N ALA A 109 -8.43 -14.78 6.76
CA ALA A 109 -8.07 -13.42 7.13
C ALA A 109 -7.06 -13.38 8.28
N ARG A 110 -7.21 -14.23 9.30
CA ARG A 110 -6.24 -14.35 10.40
C ARG A 110 -4.87 -14.80 9.90
N LEU A 111 -4.81 -15.83 9.06
CA LEU A 111 -3.57 -16.32 8.47
C LEU A 111 -2.88 -15.25 7.64
N PHE A 112 -3.62 -14.59 6.74
CA PHE A 112 -3.07 -13.52 5.92
C PHE A 112 -2.51 -12.38 6.78
N LYS A 113 -3.23 -11.95 7.83
CA LYS A 113 -2.73 -10.94 8.77
C LYS A 113 -1.43 -11.34 9.45
N THR A 114 -1.28 -12.60 9.84
CA THR A 114 -0.05 -13.12 10.44
C THR A 114 1.10 -13.07 9.44
N VAL A 115 0.90 -13.60 8.22
CA VAL A 115 1.92 -13.62 7.16
C VAL A 115 2.36 -12.20 6.78
N VAL A 116 1.42 -11.28 6.59
CA VAL A 116 1.72 -9.87 6.30
C VAL A 116 2.59 -9.24 7.38
N LYS A 117 2.28 -9.48 8.66
CA LYS A 117 3.09 -8.94 9.78
C LYS A 117 4.50 -9.52 9.80
N GLU A 118 4.63 -10.82 9.53
CA GLU A 118 5.95 -11.48 9.45
C GLU A 118 6.79 -10.90 8.31
N ILE A 119 6.22 -10.78 7.11
CA ILE A 119 6.92 -10.23 5.94
C ILE A 119 7.27 -8.75 6.14
N ALA A 120 6.32 -7.95 6.65
CA ALA A 120 6.56 -6.53 6.91
C ALA A 120 7.65 -6.32 7.96
N ALA A 121 7.66 -7.11 9.04
CA ALA A 121 8.71 -7.06 10.04
C ALA A 121 10.09 -7.42 9.46
N ALA A 122 10.16 -8.48 8.63
CA ALA A 122 11.40 -8.89 7.97
C ALA A 122 11.92 -7.84 6.97
N ALA A 123 11.03 -7.08 6.35
CA ALA A 123 11.36 -6.01 5.41
C ALA A 123 11.50 -4.62 6.09
N HIS A 124 11.40 -4.54 7.41
CA HIS A 124 11.41 -3.29 8.18
C HIS A 124 10.34 -2.27 7.74
N ILE A 125 9.16 -2.77 7.33
CA ILE A 125 8.02 -1.96 6.92
C ILE A 125 7.07 -1.80 8.10
N ASP A 126 6.83 -0.55 8.49
CA ASP A 126 5.88 -0.23 9.55
C ASP A 126 4.43 -0.19 9.01
N LEU A 127 3.60 -1.07 9.59
CA LEU A 127 2.16 -1.21 9.33
C LEU A 127 1.30 -0.86 10.56
N SER A 128 1.90 -0.33 11.62
CA SER A 128 1.17 0.05 12.85
C SER A 128 0.11 1.12 12.61
#